data_AF-A0AA90STK2-F1
#
_entry.id   AF-A0AA90STK2-F1
#
_cell.length_a   1.000
_cell.length_b   1.000
_cell.length_c   1.000
_cell.angle_alpha   90.00
_cell.angle_beta   90.00
_cell.angle_gamma   90.00
#
_symmetry.space_group_name_H-M   'P 1'
#
loop_
_entity.id
_entity.type
_entity.pdbx_description
1 polymer ?
#
loop_
_entity_poly.entity_id
_entity_poly.type
_entity_poly.pdbx_seq_one_letter_code
_entity_poly.pdbx_strand_id
1 'polypeptide(L)'
;MVDASVIEAKQCRPNKDKYKHSTQDTDAKWSVKAGSDGKSKSTYGYKAHINVDEYRLIKSIGYTAGNVHDSNCFTELLDGEESSVYADSAYSSKKHSEWLDDRNIDNRTRILVISAPLKFMQLTPFHYKSHQVF
;
A
#
# COMPACT_ATOMS: atom_id res chain seq x y z
N MET A 1 2.62 -2.54 -8.60
CA MET A 1 1.88 -2.98 -7.40
C MET A 1 2.22 -2.01 -6.29
N VAL A 2 1.20 -1.44 -5.65
CA VAL A 2 1.36 -0.46 -4.56
C VAL A 2 0.95 -1.10 -3.25
N ASP A 3 1.83 -1.03 -2.26
CA ASP A 3 1.57 -1.52 -0.90
C ASP A 3 2.15 -0.57 0.16
N ALA A 4 1.61 -0.64 1.38
CA ALA A 4 2.09 0.11 2.53
C ALA A 4 2.62 -0.82 3.63
N SER A 5 3.84 -0.56 4.08
CA SER A 5 4.42 -1.24 5.25
C SER A 5 4.55 -0.28 6.42
N VAL A 6 4.06 -0.68 7.59
CA VAL A 6 4.25 0.08 8.85
C VAL A 6 5.63 -0.21 9.40
N ILE A 7 6.40 0.84 9.69
CA ILE A 7 7.76 0.78 10.25
C ILE A 7 7.70 1.40 11.64
N GLU A 8 8.08 0.64 12.67
CA GLU A 8 8.16 1.15 14.05
C GLU A 8 9.29 2.18 14.19
N ALA A 9 8.99 3.32 14.82
CA ALA A 9 10.02 4.32 15.09
C ALA A 9 11.02 3.80 16.14
N LYS A 10 12.30 4.16 15.98
CA LYS A 10 13.34 3.81 16.96
C LYS A 10 12.98 4.32 18.37
N GLN A 11 12.43 5.52 18.47
CA GLN A 11 11.91 6.08 19.72
C GLN A 11 10.37 5.96 19.75
N CYS A 12 9.86 4.74 19.87
CA CYS A 12 8.41 4.48 19.87
C CYS A 12 7.76 4.51 21.26
N ARG A 13 8.54 4.26 22.32
CA ARG A 13 7.99 4.08 23.67
C ARG A 13 7.61 5.44 24.29
N PRO A 14 6.41 5.55 24.91
CA PRO A 14 6.05 6.75 25.63
C PRO A 14 6.93 6.88 26.88
N ASN A 15 7.94 7.73 26.80
CA ASN A 15 8.84 8.06 27.89
C ASN A 15 9.07 9.58 27.93
N LYS A 16 9.56 10.08 29.05
CA LYS A 16 9.83 11.50 29.27
C LYS A 16 11.28 11.73 29.65
N ASP A 17 11.85 12.83 29.18
CA ASP A 17 13.17 13.28 29.61
C ASP A 17 13.13 13.94 31.00
N LYS A 18 14.29 14.42 31.46
CA LYS A 18 14.42 15.14 32.75
C LYS A 18 13.59 16.43 32.85
N TYR A 19 13.19 16.99 31.72
CA TYR A 19 12.35 18.19 31.62
C TYR A 19 10.86 17.86 31.39
N LYS A 20 10.48 16.57 31.46
CA LYS A 20 9.13 16.05 31.23
C LYS A 20 8.64 16.17 29.78
N HIS A 21 9.53 16.41 28.81
CA HIS A 21 9.19 16.35 27.39
C HIS A 21 9.17 14.91 26.89
N SER A 22 8.30 14.61 25.93
CA SER A 22 8.27 13.28 25.31
C SER A 22 9.60 12.99 24.62
N THR A 23 10.12 11.78 24.79
CA THR A 23 11.30 11.30 24.04
C THR A 23 10.92 10.56 22.76
N GLN A 24 9.62 10.41 22.47
CA GLN A 24 9.17 9.77 21.24
C GLN A 24 9.59 10.59 20.04
N ASP A 25 9.81 9.91 18.92
CA ASP A 25 10.07 10.55 17.64
C ASP A 25 8.91 11.51 17.29
N THR A 26 9.25 12.77 17.04
CA THR A 26 8.27 13.86 16.83
C THR A 26 7.51 13.73 15.52
N ASP A 27 8.12 13.08 14.52
CA ASP A 27 7.58 12.99 13.16
C ASP A 27 6.76 11.70 12.98
N ALA A 28 7.00 10.69 13.82
CA ALA A 28 6.20 9.48 13.88
C ALA A 28 4.82 9.71 14.53
N LYS A 29 3.86 8.85 14.21
CA LYS A 29 2.51 8.85 14.81
C LYS A 29 1.98 7.42 14.94
N TRP A 30 0.90 7.25 15.72
CA TRP A 30 0.26 5.95 15.92
C TRP A 30 -0.47 5.48 14.66
N SER A 31 -0.06 4.34 14.12
CA SER A 31 -0.83 3.51 13.20
C SER A 31 -1.65 2.51 14.01
N VAL A 32 -2.94 2.37 13.71
CA VAL A 32 -3.82 1.39 14.37
C VAL A 32 -4.48 0.54 13.29
N LYS A 33 -4.34 -0.79 13.42
CA LYS A 33 -4.98 -1.76 12.52
C LYS A 33 -5.86 -2.71 13.31
N ALA A 34 -7.06 -2.99 12.80
CA ALA A 34 -7.91 -4.05 13.33
C ALA A 34 -7.32 -5.41 12.93
N GLY A 35 -7.08 -6.27 13.91
CA GLY A 35 -6.70 -7.66 13.69
C GLY A 35 -7.91 -8.51 13.33
N SER A 36 -7.66 -9.60 12.60
CA SER A 36 -8.68 -10.62 12.29
C SER A 36 -9.19 -11.35 13.54
N ASP A 37 -8.47 -11.25 14.66
CA ASP A 37 -8.88 -11.72 15.99
C ASP A 37 -9.80 -10.72 16.73
N GLY A 38 -10.21 -9.64 16.06
CA GLY A 38 -11.03 -8.57 16.64
C GLY A 38 -10.24 -7.59 17.53
N LYS A 39 -8.92 -7.77 17.68
CA LYS A 39 -8.08 -6.90 18.52
C LYS A 39 -7.38 -5.84 17.68
N SER A 40 -7.37 -4.60 18.13
CA SER A 40 -6.56 -3.55 17.52
C SER A 40 -5.08 -3.74 17.86
N LYS A 41 -4.21 -3.65 16.85
CA LYS A 41 -2.76 -3.55 17.04
C LYS A 41 -2.34 -2.12 16.72
N SER A 42 -1.62 -1.48 17.63
CA SER A 42 -1.07 -0.14 17.45
C SER A 42 0.45 -0.17 17.32
N THR A 43 0.99 0.67 16.45
CA THR A 43 2.44 0.83 16.24
C THR A 43 2.73 2.31 16.10
N TYR A 44 3.64 2.84 16.92
CA TYR A 44 4.10 4.23 16.80
C TYR A 44 5.25 4.29 15.80
N GLY A 45 5.05 4.96 14.68
CA GLY A 45 6.03 4.93 13.62
C GLY A 45 5.58 5.63 12.35
N TYR A 46 6.01 5.05 11.23
CA TYR A 46 5.86 5.55 9.88
C TYR A 46 5.15 4.52 9.01
N LYS A 47 4.70 4.95 7.84
CA LYS A 47 4.29 4.09 6.74
C LYS A 47 5.20 4.34 5.56
N ALA A 48 5.74 3.26 4.99
CA ALA A 48 6.44 3.27 3.72
C ALA A 48 5.48 2.77 2.64
N HIS A 49 5.20 3.61 1.66
CA HIS A 49 4.37 3.29 0.50
C HIS A 49 5.31 3.00 -0.67
N ILE A 50 5.20 1.83 -1.27
CA ILE A 50 6.16 1.37 -2.28
C ILE A 50 5.39 0.95 -3.52
N ASN A 51 5.79 1.46 -4.69
CA ASN A 51 5.36 0.94 -5.98
C ASN A 51 6.47 0.06 -6.57
N VAL A 52 6.12 -1.17 -6.93
CA VAL A 52 7.02 -2.11 -7.62
C VAL A 52 6.46 -2.53 -8.97
N ASP A 53 7.34 -2.76 -9.93
CA ASP A 53 6.97 -3.29 -11.25
C ASP A 53 6.75 -4.83 -11.23
N GLU A 54 6.43 -5.41 -12.39
CA GLU A 54 6.24 -6.85 -12.57
C GLU A 54 7.51 -7.69 -12.33
N TYR A 55 8.69 -7.07 -12.43
CA TYR A 55 9.99 -7.68 -12.16
C TYR A 55 10.44 -7.47 -10.72
N ARG A 56 9.58 -6.89 -9.86
CA ARG A 56 9.83 -6.58 -8.45
C ARG A 56 10.90 -5.52 -8.24
N LEU A 57 11.16 -4.68 -9.23
CA LEU A 57 11.99 -3.50 -9.07
C LEU A 57 11.15 -2.36 -8.47
N ILE A 58 11.75 -1.61 -7.56
CA ILE A 58 11.10 -0.45 -6.94
C ILE A 58 11.05 0.67 -7.99
N LYS A 59 9.84 1.10 -8.35
CA LYS A 59 9.60 2.26 -9.20
C LYS A 59 9.63 3.56 -8.41
N SER A 60 8.93 3.57 -7.27
CA SER A 60 8.81 4.75 -6.42
C SER A 60 8.59 4.36 -4.96
N ILE A 61 8.92 5.28 -4.06
CA ILE A 61 8.74 5.13 -2.63
C ILE A 61 8.34 6.46 -2.01
N GLY A 62 7.40 6.41 -1.06
CA GLY A 62 6.97 7.55 -0.25
C GLY A 62 6.89 7.16 1.22
N TYR A 63 7.07 8.13 2.11
CA TYR A 63 7.01 7.91 3.55
C TYR A 63 6.08 8.90 4.21
N THR A 64 5.29 8.43 5.17
CA THR A 64 4.40 9.26 5.96
C THR A 64 4.43 8.87 7.43
N ALA A 65 3.92 9.74 8.30
CA ALA A 65 3.64 9.39 9.69
C ALA A 65 2.59 8.26 9.75
N GLY A 66 2.68 7.39 10.76
CA GLY A 66 1.89 6.16 10.82
C GLY A 66 0.36 6.34 10.82
N ASN A 67 -0.14 7.52 11.15
CA ASN A 67 -1.57 7.83 11.16
C ASN A 67 -2.12 8.30 9.81
N VAL A 68 -1.26 8.56 8.81
CA VAL A 68 -1.69 9.01 7.49
C VAL A 68 -2.39 7.85 6.77
N HIS A 69 -3.52 8.15 6.13
CA HIS A 69 -4.28 7.16 5.37
C HIS A 69 -3.63 6.90 4.01
N ASP A 70 -3.57 5.64 3.61
CA ASP A 70 -2.76 5.19 2.45
C ASP A 70 -3.21 5.84 1.14
N SER A 71 -4.52 6.10 1.01
CA SER A 71 -5.09 6.84 -0.12
C SER A 71 -4.40 8.18 -0.41
N ASN A 72 -3.86 8.86 0.59
CA ASN A 72 -3.28 10.19 0.39
C ASN A 72 -1.98 10.17 -0.42
N CYS A 73 -1.32 9.02 -0.52
CA CYS A 73 -0.04 8.87 -1.24
C CYS A 73 -0.22 8.22 -2.61
N PHE A 74 -1.43 7.79 -2.98
CA PHE A 74 -1.62 6.84 -4.08
C PHE A 74 -1.11 7.36 -5.43
N THR A 75 -1.60 8.52 -5.86
CA THR A 75 -1.28 9.10 -7.17
C THR A 75 0.16 9.58 -7.26
N GLU A 76 0.79 9.92 -6.13
CA GLU A 76 2.19 10.37 -6.08
C GLU A 76 3.19 9.23 -6.31
N LEU A 77 2.73 7.97 -6.18
CA LEU A 77 3.55 6.77 -6.38
C LEU A 77 3.48 6.24 -7.82
N LEU A 78 2.62 6.81 -8.66
CA LEU A 78 2.37 6.38 -10.03
C LEU A 78 2.97 7.37 -11.02
N ASP A 79 3.51 6.86 -12.12
CA ASP A 79 4.03 7.71 -13.19
C ASP A 79 2.90 8.20 -14.11
N GLY A 80 1.73 7.53 -14.09
CA GLY A 80 0.58 7.85 -14.93
C GLY A 80 0.61 7.18 -16.30
N GLU A 81 1.59 6.32 -16.54
CA GLU A 81 1.82 5.58 -17.79
C GLU A 81 1.66 4.06 -17.57
N GLU A 82 1.20 3.64 -16.40
CA GLU A 82 0.95 2.24 -16.09
C GLU A 82 -0.18 1.67 -16.95
N SER A 83 -0.04 0.45 -17.44
CA SER A 83 -1.16 -0.25 -18.09
C SER A 83 -2.22 -0.71 -17.09
N SER A 84 -1.81 -1.02 -15.87
CA SER A 84 -2.68 -1.45 -14.78
C SER A 84 -2.04 -1.20 -13.42
N VAL A 85 -2.86 -0.92 -12.41
CA VAL A 85 -2.41 -0.70 -11.03
C VAL A 85 -3.08 -1.71 -10.10
N TYR A 86 -2.25 -2.45 -9.36
CA TYR A 86 -2.69 -3.36 -8.30
C TYR A 86 -2.37 -2.73 -6.95
N ALA A 87 -3.38 -2.62 -6.08
CA ALA A 87 -3.25 -2.04 -4.76
C ALA A 87 -4.28 -2.65 -3.79
N ASP A 88 -4.03 -2.49 -2.48
CA ASP A 88 -5.01 -2.81 -1.45
C ASP A 88 -6.21 -1.85 -1.48
N SER A 89 -7.38 -2.33 -1.06
CA SER A 89 -8.60 -1.54 -0.83
C SER A 89 -8.42 -0.26 -0.02
N ALA A 90 -7.42 -0.16 0.85
CA ALA A 90 -7.08 1.08 1.55
C ALA A 90 -6.72 2.25 0.61
N TYR A 91 -6.31 1.94 -0.63
CA TYR A 91 -6.07 2.92 -1.69
C TYR A 91 -7.32 3.21 -2.55
N SER A 92 -8.44 2.52 -2.33
CA SER A 92 -9.65 2.72 -3.12
C SER A 92 -10.32 4.05 -2.78
N SER A 93 -10.56 4.89 -3.78
CA SER A 93 -11.39 6.08 -3.66
C SER A 93 -11.98 6.45 -5.01
N LYS A 94 -13.11 7.16 -5.02
CA LYS A 94 -13.73 7.67 -6.25
C LYS A 94 -12.75 8.53 -7.06
N LYS A 95 -12.03 9.42 -6.37
CA LYS A 95 -11.02 10.30 -6.99
C LYS A 95 -9.90 9.51 -7.67
N HIS A 96 -9.48 8.38 -7.09
CA HIS A 96 -8.43 7.55 -7.69
C HIS A 96 -8.95 6.78 -8.90
N SER A 97 -10.16 6.24 -8.83
CA SER A 97 -10.78 5.61 -9.99
C SER A 97 -10.88 6.59 -11.15
N GLU A 98 -11.39 7.80 -10.91
CA GLU A 98 -11.46 8.85 -11.94
C GLU A 98 -10.07 9.21 -12.49
N TRP A 99 -9.07 9.37 -11.63
CA TRP A 99 -7.70 9.71 -12.05
C TRP A 99 -7.05 8.63 -12.95
N LEU A 100 -7.33 7.36 -12.66
CA LEU A 100 -6.87 6.20 -13.43
C LEU A 100 -7.63 6.08 -14.75
N ASP A 101 -8.96 6.24 -14.72
CA ASP A 101 -9.82 6.19 -15.92
C ASP A 101 -9.45 7.28 -16.92
N ASP A 102 -9.18 8.51 -16.44
CA ASP A 102 -8.72 9.65 -17.26
C ASP A 102 -7.39 9.36 -18.01
N ARG A 103 -6.60 8.40 -17.52
CA ARG A 103 -5.31 7.97 -18.08
C ARG A 103 -5.37 6.62 -18.76
N ASN A 104 -6.56 6.02 -18.86
CA ASN A 104 -6.76 4.69 -19.44
C ASN A 104 -5.93 3.60 -18.73
N ILE A 105 -5.78 3.73 -17.40
CA ILE A 105 -5.06 2.78 -16.55
C ILE A 105 -6.06 1.82 -15.91
N ASP A 106 -5.87 0.51 -16.10
CA ASP A 106 -6.77 -0.50 -15.53
C ASP A 106 -6.66 -0.54 -13.99
N ASN A 107 -7.74 -0.15 -13.30
CA ASN A 107 -7.81 -0.12 -11.85
C ASN A 107 -8.08 -1.52 -11.27
N ARG A 108 -7.05 -2.17 -10.74
CA ARG A 108 -7.12 -3.48 -10.09
C ARG A 108 -6.95 -3.40 -8.58
N THR A 109 -7.40 -2.31 -7.98
CA THR A 109 -7.49 -2.19 -6.51
C THR A 109 -8.47 -3.24 -5.98
N ARG A 110 -8.01 -4.17 -5.14
CA ARG A 110 -8.86 -5.27 -4.62
C ARG A 110 -8.94 -5.23 -3.10
N ILE A 111 -10.09 -5.62 -2.58
CA ILE A 111 -10.24 -6.01 -1.17
C ILE A 111 -9.56 -7.37 -1.02
N LEU A 112 -8.40 -7.41 -0.35
CA LEU A 112 -7.92 -8.65 0.24
C LEU A 112 -8.81 -8.94 1.45
N VAL A 113 -9.96 -9.57 1.25
CA VAL A 113 -10.72 -10.14 2.37
C VAL A 113 -9.88 -11.28 2.93
N ILE A 114 -9.13 -11.02 3.99
CA ILE A 114 -8.39 -12.02 4.75
C ILE A 114 -9.39 -12.84 5.58
N SER A 115 -10.21 -13.64 4.92
CA SER A 115 -10.99 -14.71 5.55
C SER A 115 -11.36 -15.80 4.53
N ALA A 116 -10.38 -16.36 3.85
CA ALA A 116 -10.49 -17.67 3.21
C ALA A 116 -9.09 -18.28 3.09
N PRO A 117 -8.93 -19.60 3.32
CA PRO A 117 -7.64 -20.25 3.13
C PRO A 117 -7.17 -20.04 1.69
N LEU A 118 -5.90 -19.67 1.54
CA LEU A 118 -5.17 -19.48 0.27
C LEU A 118 -5.48 -20.62 -0.72
N LYS A 119 -6.52 -20.45 -1.53
CA LYS A 119 -6.63 -21.16 -2.81
C LYS A 119 -6.00 -20.26 -3.84
N PHE A 120 -4.79 -20.65 -4.23
CA PHE A 120 -4.10 -20.29 -5.47
C PHE A 120 -5.10 -19.77 -6.51
N MET A 121 -5.05 -18.47 -6.79
CA MET A 121 -5.64 -17.91 -7.99
C MET A 121 -4.78 -18.44 -9.15
N GLN A 122 -5.23 -19.52 -9.78
CA GLN A 122 -4.69 -19.97 -11.06
C GLN A 122 -4.90 -18.83 -12.06
N LEU A 123 -3.79 -18.21 -12.46
CA LEU A 123 -3.76 -17.33 -13.62
C LEU A 123 -4.19 -18.18 -14.82
N THR A 124 -5.25 -17.74 -15.51
CA THR A 124 -5.69 -18.35 -16.77
C THR A 124 -4.58 -18.20 -17.80
N PRO A 125 -4.20 -19.25 -18.55
CA PRO A 125 -3.19 -19.12 -19.59
C PRO A 125 -3.77 -18.36 -20.79
N PHE A 126 -3.10 -17.25 -21.14
CA PHE A 126 -3.33 -16.51 -22.38
C PHE A 126 -2.97 -17.45 -23.56
N HIS A 127 -3.96 -17.81 -24.37
CA HIS A 127 -3.78 -18.69 -25.52
C HIS A 127 -3.17 -17.89 -26.68
N TYR A 128 -1.91 -18.16 -27.02
CA TYR A 128 -1.29 -17.63 -28.25
C TYR A 128 -1.53 -18.63 -29.39
N LYS A 129 -2.37 -18.27 -30.37
CA LYS A 129 -2.47 -19.03 -31.63
C LYS A 129 -1.35 -18.58 -32.57
N SER A 130 -0.34 -19.42 -32.75
CA SER A 130 0.59 -19.31 -33.87
C SER A 130 -0.17 -19.49 -35.19
N HIS A 131 -0.26 -18.41 -35.98
CA HIS A 131 -0.53 -18.52 -37.41
C HIS A 131 0.80 -18.80 -38.09
N GLN A 132 0.94 -20.00 -38.65
CA GLN A 132 1.95 -20.22 -39.70
C GLN A 132 1.46 -19.56 -40.98
N VAL A 133 2.31 -18.75 -41.58
CA VAL A 133 2.10 -18.18 -42.91
C VAL A 133 3.38 -18.42 -43.70
N PHE A 134 3.28 -19.43 -44.56
CA PHE A 134 4.16 -19.92 -45.65
C PHE A 134 5.61 -20.32 -45.34
#